data_AF-A0A0G0WCY2-F1
#
_entry.id   AF-A0A0G0WCY2-F1
#
_cell.length_a   1.000
_cell.length_b   1.000
_cell.length_c   1.000
_cell.angle_alpha   90.00
_cell.angle_beta   90.00
_cell.angle_gamma   90.00
#
_symmetry.space_group_name_H-M   'P 1'
#
loop_
_entity.id
_entity.type
_entity.pdbx_description
1 polymer ?
#
loop_
_entity_poly.entity_id
_entity_poly.type
_entity_poly.pdbx_seq_one_letter_code
_entity_poly.pdbx_strand_id
1 'polypeptide(L)'
;MNQQNTKKEYPILGRPSAEVAGAFSADKVPVVRVEQNIKMSCPFCQSAEFVRRGTRKKKHEVVQLYKCGNKDCQKTFTDSSVKGRRYPLKVIIDAVSYYNLGFTREKVCGIIAQLHKKVRPEPETISRWAEEYAHLCAYHKMRSYGLQIYGPMEVLEVVTMAHHQLYRYRYHKAKILLMLQDYKNRNFYPLKEYLDAIATETPHQLDRRHGGYGQNELRQSAS
;
A
#
# COMPACT_ATOMS: atom_id res chain seq x y z
N MET A 1 0.87 28.16 -0.35
CA MET A 1 0.80 26.76 -0.84
C MET A 1 0.40 25.86 0.33
N ASN A 2 -0.86 25.42 0.40
CA ASN A 2 -1.36 24.58 1.50
C ASN A 2 -1.00 23.10 1.27
N GLN A 3 0.23 22.74 1.62
CA GLN A 3 0.72 21.36 1.59
C GLN A 3 0.25 20.64 2.86
N GLN A 4 -0.42 19.51 2.73
CA GLN A 4 -0.74 18.65 3.87
C GLN A 4 0.17 17.42 3.82
N ASN A 5 1.12 17.36 4.76
CA ASN A 5 1.97 16.19 4.91
C ASN A 5 1.17 15.08 5.61
N THR A 6 0.77 14.06 4.87
CA THR A 6 0.02 12.92 5.42
C THR A 6 0.95 11.72 5.55
N LYS A 7 1.23 11.32 6.79
CA LYS A 7 1.98 10.08 7.09
C LYS A 7 1.06 8.89 6.79
N LYS A 8 1.28 8.21 5.66
CA LYS A 8 0.49 7.03 5.29
C LYS A 8 1.25 5.76 5.64
N GLU A 9 0.68 5.00 6.57
CA GLU A 9 1.12 3.67 6.95
C GLU A 9 0.52 2.63 6.00
N TYR A 10 1.37 1.90 5.27
CA TYR A 10 1.02 0.81 4.36
C TYR A 10 1.49 -0.51 4.94
N PRO A 11 0.61 -1.49 5.09
CA PRO A 11 1.02 -2.82 5.52
C PRO A 11 1.88 -3.53 4.47
N ILE A 12 2.80 -4.39 4.93
CA ILE A 12 3.66 -5.22 4.09
C ILE A 12 2.81 -6.36 3.55
N LEU A 13 2.71 -6.37 2.23
CA LEU A 13 2.08 -7.44 1.47
C LEU A 13 3.21 -8.32 0.92
N GLY A 14 3.51 -9.44 1.58
CA GLY A 14 4.52 -10.42 1.13
C GLY A 14 5.49 -10.88 2.23
N ARG A 15 6.16 -12.02 1.99
CA ARG A 15 7.24 -12.54 2.87
C ARG A 15 8.46 -11.60 2.77
N PRO A 16 9.01 -11.08 3.89
CA PRO A 16 10.27 -10.37 3.84
C PRO A 16 11.40 -11.35 3.48
N SER A 17 12.38 -10.92 2.68
CA SER A 17 13.57 -11.72 2.33
C SER A 17 14.26 -12.29 3.58
N ALA A 18 14.94 -13.44 3.42
CA ALA A 18 15.44 -14.28 4.53
C ALA A 18 16.35 -13.54 5.53
N GLU A 19 17.02 -12.45 5.12
CA GLU A 19 17.94 -11.68 5.96
C GLU A 19 17.24 -10.85 7.06
N VAL A 20 15.92 -10.61 6.94
CA VAL A 20 15.13 -9.88 7.94
C VAL A 20 14.32 -10.81 8.85
N ALA A 21 14.41 -12.13 8.68
CA ALA A 21 13.59 -13.13 9.38
C ALA A 21 13.82 -13.18 10.91
N GLY A 22 14.94 -12.64 11.41
CA GLY A 22 15.32 -12.70 12.82
C GLY A 22 14.50 -11.82 13.78
N ALA A 23 13.60 -10.96 13.30
CA ALA A 23 12.94 -9.93 14.14
C ALA A 23 11.40 -9.91 14.09
N PHE A 24 10.73 -10.90 13.48
CA PHE A 24 9.28 -10.81 13.25
C PHE A 24 8.51 -12.02 13.76
N SER A 25 7.80 -11.86 14.89
CA SER A 25 6.76 -12.80 15.31
C SER A 25 5.64 -12.87 14.27
N ALA A 26 5.15 -14.08 14.00
CA ALA A 26 4.17 -14.44 12.97
C ALA A 26 2.82 -13.68 13.01
N ASP A 27 2.56 -12.89 14.06
CA ASP A 27 1.26 -12.28 14.34
C ASP A 27 1.12 -10.79 14.00
N LYS A 28 2.17 -10.13 13.47
CA LYS A 28 2.11 -8.69 13.19
C LYS A 28 2.47 -8.38 11.73
N VAL A 29 1.49 -7.88 10.99
CA VAL A 29 1.69 -7.36 9.62
C VAL A 29 2.61 -6.14 9.72
N PRO A 30 3.81 -6.16 9.12
CA PRO A 30 4.72 -5.04 9.22
C PRO A 30 4.18 -3.84 8.42
N VAL A 31 4.59 -2.61 8.74
CA VAL A 31 4.02 -1.36 8.17
C VAL A 31 5.13 -0.40 7.74
N VAL A 32 5.00 0.32 6.62
CA VAL A 32 5.87 1.47 6.28
C VAL A 32 5.13 2.75 6.06
N ARG A 33 5.80 3.83 6.45
CA ARG A 33 5.37 5.21 6.30
C ARG A 33 5.91 5.78 4.99
N VAL A 34 5.02 6.22 4.11
CA VAL A 34 5.40 7.06 2.95
C VAL A 34 4.80 8.44 3.17
N GLU A 35 5.60 9.48 3.02
CA GLU A 35 5.15 10.87 3.01
C GLU A 35 4.72 11.24 1.60
N GLN A 36 3.45 11.62 1.42
CA GLN A 36 2.92 12.14 0.17
C GLN A 36 2.51 13.60 0.35
N ASN A 37 3.09 14.47 -0.49
CA ASN A 37 2.76 15.88 -0.55
C ASN A 37 1.65 16.11 -1.59
N ILE A 38 0.40 16.07 -1.16
CA ILE A 38 -0.76 16.27 -2.04
C ILE A 38 -1.13 17.75 -2.02
N LYS A 39 -1.08 18.41 -3.18
CA LYS A 39 -1.58 19.78 -3.36
C LYS A 39 -3.11 19.74 -3.42
N MET A 40 -3.74 20.28 -2.40
CA MET A 40 -5.20 20.39 -2.28
C MET A 40 -5.70 21.70 -2.92
N SER A 41 -6.79 21.64 -3.68
CA SER A 41 -7.46 22.80 -4.27
C SER A 41 -8.99 22.65 -4.21
N CYS A 42 -9.71 23.75 -4.35
CA CYS A 42 -11.17 23.74 -4.36
C CYS A 42 -11.69 23.00 -5.61
N PRO A 43 -12.53 21.95 -5.47
CA PRO A 43 -13.03 21.19 -6.62
C PRO A 43 -14.02 21.96 -7.51
N PHE A 44 -14.47 23.15 -7.09
CA PHE A 44 -15.47 23.94 -7.83
C PHE A 44 -14.86 25.09 -8.63
N CYS A 45 -13.79 25.71 -8.15
CA CYS A 45 -13.14 26.86 -8.79
C CYS A 45 -11.62 26.73 -8.89
N GLN A 46 -11.07 25.59 -8.47
CA GLN A 46 -9.63 25.27 -8.49
C GLN A 46 -8.74 26.22 -7.67
N SER A 47 -9.32 27.15 -6.91
CA SER A 47 -8.57 28.04 -6.01
C SER A 47 -7.79 27.24 -4.95
N ALA A 48 -6.55 27.64 -4.73
CA ALA A 48 -5.69 27.14 -3.65
C ALA A 48 -5.99 27.84 -2.30
N GLU A 49 -6.83 28.87 -2.30
CA GLU A 49 -7.23 29.61 -1.12
C GLU A 49 -8.47 28.97 -0.48
N PHE A 50 -8.28 28.44 0.71
CA PHE A 50 -9.36 27.86 1.51
C PHE A 50 -8.99 27.88 2.99
N VAL A 51 -10.01 27.91 3.84
CA VAL A 51 -9.90 27.91 5.30
C VAL A 51 -10.57 26.67 5.88
N ARG A 52 -10.03 26.16 7.00
CA ARG A 52 -10.66 25.06 7.75
C ARG A 52 -11.92 25.58 8.41
N ARG A 53 -13.07 24.93 8.17
CA ARG A 53 -14.38 25.36 8.70
C ARG A 53 -14.83 24.53 9.91
N GLY A 54 -14.52 23.24 9.92
CA GLY A 54 -14.96 22.30 10.97
C GLY A 54 -14.83 20.85 10.53
N THR A 55 -15.48 19.93 11.23
CA THR A 55 -15.40 18.49 10.94
C THR A 55 -16.79 17.85 10.85
N ARG A 56 -16.96 16.89 9.95
CA ARG A 56 -18.14 16.03 9.86
C ARG A 56 -17.81 14.65 10.42
N LYS A 57 -18.57 14.18 11.41
CA LYS A 57 -18.47 12.82 11.94
C LYS A 57 -19.30 11.85 11.09
N LYS A 58 -18.67 10.81 10.55
CA LYS A 58 -19.34 9.63 9.97
C LYS A 58 -19.20 8.45 10.94
N LYS A 59 -19.89 7.34 10.66
CA LYS A 59 -19.83 6.11 11.48
C LYS A 59 -18.41 5.58 11.66
N HIS A 60 -17.56 5.66 10.63
CA HIS A 60 -16.23 5.04 10.61
C HIS A 60 -15.07 6.03 10.43
N GLU A 61 -15.33 7.32 10.23
CA GLU A 61 -14.29 8.34 10.06
C GLU A 61 -14.79 9.73 10.47
N VAL A 62 -13.85 10.63 10.76
CA VAL A 62 -14.11 12.06 10.93
C VAL A 62 -13.46 12.77 9.75
N VAL A 63 -14.26 13.52 9.00
CA VAL A 63 -13.82 14.19 7.77
C VAL A 63 -13.69 15.69 8.00
N GLN A 64 -12.55 16.27 7.62
CA GLN A 64 -12.32 17.71 7.69
C GLN A 64 -13.10 18.44 6.58
N LEU A 65 -13.78 19.53 6.95
CA LEU A 65 -14.46 20.46 6.05
C LEU A 65 -13.62 21.70 5.83
N TYR A 66 -13.57 22.14 4.57
CA TYR A 66 -12.89 23.35 4.11
C TYR A 66 -13.90 24.28 3.43
N LYS A 67 -13.74 25.58 3.63
CA LYS A 67 -14.50 26.61 2.89
C LYS A 67 -13.55 27.29 1.91
N CYS A 68 -13.94 27.39 0.65
CA CYS A 68 -13.16 28.11 -0.34
C CYS A 68 -13.09 29.61 0.01
N GLY A 69 -11.89 30.19 -0.08
CA GLY A 69 -11.61 31.60 0.18
C GLY A 69 -11.94 32.52 -1.01
N ASN A 70 -12.12 31.96 -2.22
CA ASN A 70 -12.56 32.72 -3.37
C ASN A 70 -13.96 33.30 -3.13
N LYS A 71 -14.09 34.62 -3.24
CA LYS A 71 -15.31 35.40 -2.97
C LYS A 71 -16.49 34.97 -3.86
N ASP A 72 -16.21 34.54 -5.08
CA ASP A 72 -17.25 34.08 -6.03
C ASP A 72 -17.70 32.64 -5.77
N CYS A 73 -16.83 31.82 -5.16
CA CYS A 73 -17.12 30.42 -4.92
C CYS A 73 -17.75 30.20 -3.54
N GLN A 74 -17.03 30.51 -2.47
CA GLN A 74 -17.40 30.30 -1.06
C GLN A 74 -17.98 28.91 -0.68
N LYS A 75 -17.93 27.93 -1.58
CA LYS A 75 -18.48 26.58 -1.38
C LYS A 75 -17.64 25.83 -0.34
N THR A 76 -18.32 24.94 0.39
CA THR A 76 -17.68 24.03 1.34
C THR A 76 -17.36 22.72 0.64
N PHE A 77 -16.14 22.22 0.84
CA PHE A 77 -15.66 20.97 0.27
C PHE A 77 -14.88 20.15 1.30
N THR A 78 -14.61 18.90 0.96
CA THR A 78 -13.84 17.93 1.75
C THR A 78 -12.60 17.50 0.98
N ASP A 79 -11.56 17.06 1.69
CA ASP A 79 -10.38 16.41 1.11
C ASP A 79 -10.72 15.07 0.46
N SER A 80 -11.74 14.37 0.96
CA SER A 80 -12.17 13.12 0.35
C SER A 80 -12.75 13.37 -1.04
N SER A 81 -12.11 12.79 -2.06
CA SER A 81 -12.59 12.80 -3.46
C SER A 81 -13.85 11.96 -3.67
N VAL A 82 -14.10 10.96 -2.82
CA VAL A 82 -15.22 10.01 -2.99
C VAL A 82 -16.38 10.36 -2.05
N LYS A 83 -17.54 10.69 -2.63
CA LYS A 83 -18.78 10.97 -1.91
C LYS A 83 -19.62 9.69 -1.73
N GLY A 84 -20.52 9.69 -0.74
CA GLY A 84 -21.57 8.66 -0.61
C GLY A 84 -21.15 7.29 -0.05
N ARG A 85 -19.90 7.12 0.39
CA ARG A 85 -19.45 5.84 0.96
C ARG A 85 -19.55 5.81 2.48
N ARG A 86 -20.02 4.67 3.01
CA ARG A 86 -20.10 4.37 4.45
C ARG A 86 -18.71 4.07 5.05
N TYR A 87 -17.91 3.29 4.33
CA TYR A 87 -16.57 2.90 4.76
C TYR A 87 -15.50 3.86 4.22
N PRO A 88 -14.42 4.13 4.99
CA PRO A 88 -13.29 4.93 4.52
C PRO A 88 -12.63 4.28 3.31
N LEU A 89 -12.17 5.09 2.35
CA LEU A 89 -11.58 4.58 1.11
C LEU A 89 -10.34 3.71 1.38
N LYS A 90 -9.53 4.06 2.39
CA LYS A 90 -8.34 3.29 2.79
C LYS A 90 -8.71 1.84 3.16
N VAL A 91 -9.81 1.65 3.89
CA VAL A 91 -10.30 0.32 4.29
C VAL A 91 -10.69 -0.50 3.06
N ILE A 92 -11.38 0.12 2.11
CA ILE A 92 -11.84 -0.55 0.88
C ILE A 92 -10.64 -0.97 0.03
N ILE A 93 -9.66 -0.07 -0.17
CA ILE A 93 -8.45 -0.34 -0.95
C ILE A 93 -7.65 -1.48 -0.32
N ASP A 94 -7.42 -1.44 0.99
CA ASP A 94 -6.69 -2.49 1.68
C ASP A 94 -7.43 -3.83 1.55
N ALA A 95 -8.75 -3.84 1.78
CA ALA A 95 -9.59 -5.03 1.67
C ALA A 95 -9.51 -5.71 0.29
N VAL A 96 -9.69 -4.92 -0.78
CA VAL A 96 -9.62 -5.40 -2.17
C VAL A 96 -8.20 -5.87 -2.49
N SER A 97 -7.17 -5.18 -2.00
CA SER A 97 -5.77 -5.58 -2.21
C SER A 97 -5.48 -6.94 -1.59
N TYR A 98 -5.80 -7.14 -0.30
CA TYR A 98 -5.61 -8.43 0.37
C TYR A 98 -6.42 -9.55 -0.26
N TYR A 99 -7.67 -9.27 -0.63
CA TYR A 99 -8.47 -10.26 -1.32
C TYR A 99 -7.81 -10.70 -2.62
N ASN A 100 -7.34 -9.75 -3.43
CA ASN A 100 -6.66 -10.04 -4.70
C ASN A 100 -5.31 -10.75 -4.52
N LEU A 101 -4.61 -10.58 -3.39
CA LEU A 101 -3.41 -11.38 -3.10
C LEU A 101 -3.69 -12.86 -2.87
N GLY A 102 -4.94 -13.23 -2.61
CA GLY A 102 -5.33 -14.62 -2.46
C GLY A 102 -5.91 -14.99 -1.10
N PHE A 103 -5.97 -14.04 -0.16
CA PHE A 103 -6.62 -14.30 1.13
C PHE A 103 -8.12 -14.57 0.97
N THR A 104 -8.66 -15.44 1.85
CA THR A 104 -10.11 -15.66 1.94
C THR A 104 -10.81 -14.45 2.56
N ARG A 105 -12.11 -14.31 2.34
CA ARG A 105 -12.90 -13.15 2.78
C ARG A 105 -12.86 -13.03 4.31
N GLU A 106 -12.95 -14.16 5.00
CA GLU A 106 -12.90 -14.26 6.47
C GLU A 106 -11.55 -13.80 6.99
N LYS A 107 -10.46 -14.21 6.33
CA LYS A 107 -9.10 -13.79 6.70
C LYS A 107 -8.89 -12.30 6.42
N VAL A 108 -9.40 -11.78 5.31
CA VAL A 108 -9.36 -10.34 5.00
C VAL A 108 -10.10 -9.53 6.06
N CYS A 109 -11.28 -9.97 6.51
CA CYS A 109 -12.01 -9.31 7.59
C CYS A 109 -11.16 -9.23 8.87
N GLY A 110 -10.46 -10.31 9.22
CA GLY A 110 -9.53 -10.35 10.35
C GLY A 110 -8.37 -9.36 10.20
N ILE A 111 -7.71 -9.37 9.04
CA ILE A 111 -6.60 -8.45 8.71
C ILE A 111 -7.07 -6.99 8.80
N ILE A 112 -8.22 -6.67 8.22
CA ILE A 112 -8.77 -5.30 8.24
C ILE A 112 -9.14 -4.87 9.66
N ALA A 113 -9.70 -5.77 10.47
CA ALA A 113 -10.01 -5.46 11.87
C ALA A 113 -8.75 -5.12 12.67
N GLN A 114 -7.64 -5.83 12.42
CA GLN A 114 -6.34 -5.55 13.04
C GLN A 114 -5.75 -4.21 12.57
N LEU A 115 -5.78 -3.94 11.26
CA LEU A 115 -5.18 -2.73 10.68
C LEU A 115 -5.96 -1.46 11.01
N HIS A 116 -7.29 -1.52 10.95
CA HIS A 116 -8.14 -0.34 11.04
C HIS A 116 -8.81 -0.18 12.42
N LYS A 117 -8.57 -1.09 13.38
CA LYS A 117 -8.99 -1.17 14.81
C LYS A 117 -10.48 -0.95 15.13
N LYS A 118 -11.14 0.00 14.48
CA LYS A 118 -12.54 0.44 14.67
C LYS A 118 -13.46 0.00 13.53
N VAL A 119 -12.94 -0.71 12.54
CA VAL A 119 -13.68 -1.10 11.34
C VAL A 119 -13.44 -2.56 11.04
N ARG A 120 -14.52 -3.36 11.10
CA ARG A 120 -14.55 -4.75 10.66
C ARG A 120 -15.70 -4.93 9.67
N PRO A 121 -15.42 -4.94 8.36
CA PRO A 121 -16.44 -5.26 7.36
C PRO A 121 -16.82 -6.75 7.42
N GLU A 122 -18.03 -7.08 6.96
CA GLU A 122 -18.51 -8.45 6.81
C GLU A 122 -17.91 -9.12 5.56
N PRO A 123 -17.77 -10.47 5.52
CA PRO A 123 -17.22 -11.18 4.37
C PRO A 123 -17.93 -10.87 3.05
N GLU A 124 -19.25 -10.72 3.06
CA GLU A 124 -20.05 -10.34 1.88
C GLU A 124 -19.73 -8.92 1.39
N THR A 125 -19.41 -8.01 2.32
CA THR A 125 -18.99 -6.65 1.98
C THR A 125 -17.67 -6.69 1.20
N ILE A 126 -16.75 -7.59 1.57
CA ILE A 126 -15.47 -7.78 0.86
C ILE A 126 -15.72 -8.31 -0.56
N SER A 127 -16.61 -9.30 -0.71
CA SER A 127 -17.00 -9.82 -2.04
C SER A 127 -17.56 -8.72 -2.92
N ARG A 128 -18.51 -7.94 -2.40
CA ARG A 128 -19.13 -6.85 -3.15
C ARG A 128 -18.11 -5.80 -3.59
N TRP A 129 -17.15 -5.46 -2.72
CA TRP A 129 -16.06 -4.55 -3.11
C TRP A 129 -15.14 -5.15 -4.16
N ALA A 130 -14.78 -6.43 -4.04
CA ALA A 130 -13.93 -7.09 -5.02
C ALA A 130 -14.56 -7.10 -6.41
N GLU A 131 -15.87 -7.31 -6.50
CA GLU A 131 -16.64 -7.25 -7.74
C GLU A 131 -16.80 -5.82 -8.26
N GLU A 132 -17.19 -4.88 -7.39
CA GLU A 132 -17.36 -3.46 -7.74
C GLU A 132 -16.08 -2.86 -8.35
N TYR A 133 -14.92 -3.21 -7.78
CA TYR A 133 -13.61 -2.70 -8.22
C TYR A 133 -12.83 -3.68 -9.10
N ALA A 134 -13.45 -4.77 -9.56
CA ALA A 134 -12.79 -5.78 -10.39
C ALA A 134 -12.17 -5.18 -11.66
N HIS A 135 -12.86 -4.23 -12.29
CA HIS A 135 -12.40 -3.55 -13.51
C HIS A 135 -11.14 -2.69 -13.31
N LEU A 136 -10.89 -2.21 -12.08
CA LEU A 136 -9.65 -1.47 -11.74
C LEU A 136 -8.49 -2.41 -11.39
N CYS A 137 -8.80 -3.66 -11.05
CA CYS A 137 -7.82 -4.61 -10.56
C CYS A 137 -7.45 -5.61 -11.67
N ALA A 138 -6.39 -5.31 -12.43
CA ALA A 138 -5.96 -6.17 -13.54
C ALA A 138 -5.73 -7.65 -13.14
N TYR A 139 -5.23 -7.89 -11.92
CA TYR A 139 -4.97 -9.23 -11.42
C TYR A 139 -6.25 -9.99 -11.00
N HIS A 140 -7.39 -9.32 -10.83
CA HIS A 140 -8.63 -9.94 -10.35
C HIS A 140 -9.07 -11.12 -11.21
N LYS A 141 -9.02 -10.98 -12.55
CA LYS A 141 -9.37 -12.03 -13.51
C LYS A 141 -8.42 -13.24 -13.47
N MET A 142 -7.18 -13.01 -13.06
CA MET A 142 -6.11 -14.00 -13.03
C MET A 142 -5.95 -14.65 -11.64
N ARG A 143 -6.70 -14.16 -10.64
CA ARG A 143 -6.54 -14.54 -9.24
C ARG A 143 -6.70 -16.05 -9.01
N SER A 144 -7.69 -16.67 -9.64
CA SER A 144 -7.96 -18.12 -9.51
C SER A 144 -6.75 -18.95 -9.94
N TYR A 145 -6.12 -18.60 -11.06
CA TYR A 145 -4.92 -19.26 -11.57
C TYR A 145 -3.70 -18.96 -10.70
N GLY A 146 -3.54 -17.71 -10.27
CA GLY A 146 -2.41 -17.32 -9.43
C GLY A 146 -2.41 -18.00 -8.06
N LEU A 147 -3.58 -18.28 -7.50
CA LEU A 147 -3.76 -19.05 -6.26
C LEU A 147 -3.31 -20.51 -6.37
N GLN A 148 -3.30 -21.09 -7.57
CA GLN A 148 -2.81 -22.45 -7.80
C GLN A 148 -1.28 -22.49 -7.83
N ILE A 149 -0.63 -21.36 -8.12
CA ILE A 149 0.82 -21.27 -8.31
C ILE A 149 1.52 -20.78 -7.03
N TYR A 150 0.95 -19.78 -6.35
CA TYR A 150 1.54 -19.15 -5.19
C TYR A 150 0.56 -19.04 -4.03
N GLY A 151 1.05 -19.25 -2.80
CA GLY A 151 0.30 -18.92 -1.60
C GLY A 151 0.13 -17.40 -1.43
N PRO A 152 -0.87 -16.92 -0.66
CA PRO A 152 -1.16 -15.47 -0.55
C PRO A 152 0.01 -14.60 -0.09
N MET A 153 0.95 -15.17 0.66
CA MET A 153 2.16 -14.48 1.15
C MET A 153 3.32 -14.49 0.15
N GLU A 154 3.25 -15.34 -0.89
CA GLU A 154 4.30 -15.54 -1.89
C GLU A 154 3.96 -14.87 -3.22
N VAL A 155 2.71 -14.44 -3.39
CA VAL A 155 2.23 -13.76 -4.60
C VAL A 155 3.00 -12.46 -4.89
N LEU A 156 3.47 -11.77 -3.85
CA LEU A 156 4.32 -10.58 -3.92
C LEU A 156 5.70 -10.88 -3.32
N GLU A 157 6.74 -10.54 -4.06
CA GLU A 157 8.09 -10.44 -3.52
C GLU A 157 8.28 -9.05 -2.91
N VAL A 158 8.87 -8.99 -1.71
CA VAL A 158 9.17 -7.71 -1.04
C VAL A 158 10.60 -7.73 -0.52
N VAL A 159 11.43 -6.89 -1.10
CA VAL A 159 12.83 -6.70 -0.71
C VAL A 159 13.00 -5.27 -0.21
N THR A 160 13.63 -5.08 0.95
CA THR A 160 14.04 -3.75 1.40
C THR A 160 15.48 -3.55 0.98
N MET A 161 15.72 -2.57 0.11
CA MET A 161 17.03 -2.25 -0.41
C MET A 161 17.51 -0.93 0.19
N ALA A 162 18.80 -0.86 0.48
CA ALA A 162 19.46 0.35 0.93
C ALA A 162 20.39 0.85 -0.18
N HIS A 163 19.94 1.79 -1.02
CA HIS A 163 20.80 2.47 -1.99
C HIS A 163 20.77 3.96 -1.67
N HIS A 164 21.65 4.46 -0.80
CA HIS A 164 21.67 5.83 -0.28
C HIS A 164 20.37 6.32 0.41
N GLN A 165 19.23 5.70 0.12
CA GLN A 165 17.89 5.84 0.67
C GLN A 165 17.30 4.43 0.80
N LEU A 166 16.59 4.19 1.91
CA LEU A 166 15.82 2.96 2.11
C LEU A 166 14.61 2.96 1.18
N TYR A 167 14.56 2.04 0.23
CA TYR A 167 13.41 1.84 -0.64
C TYR A 167 12.96 0.37 -0.63
N ARG A 168 11.65 0.16 -0.83
CA ARG A 168 11.06 -1.17 -0.88
C ARG A 168 10.77 -1.58 -2.30
N TYR A 169 11.60 -2.47 -2.82
CA TYR A 169 11.36 -3.15 -4.07
C TYR A 169 10.24 -4.17 -3.89
N ARG A 170 9.23 -4.10 -4.75
CA ARG A 170 8.06 -4.98 -4.71
C ARG A 170 7.62 -5.28 -6.13
N TYR A 171 7.41 -6.55 -6.43
CA TYR A 171 6.81 -6.96 -7.69
C TYR A 171 5.93 -8.20 -7.50
N HIS A 172 5.05 -8.42 -8.48
CA HIS A 172 3.99 -9.41 -8.38
C HIS A 172 4.31 -10.67 -9.19
N LYS A 173 4.84 -11.68 -8.50
CA LYS A 173 5.34 -12.93 -9.10
C LYS A 173 4.26 -13.65 -9.91
N ALA A 174 3.10 -13.84 -9.30
CA ALA A 174 1.99 -14.54 -9.97
C ALA A 174 1.51 -13.81 -11.23
N LYS A 175 1.39 -12.47 -11.19
CA LYS A 175 0.97 -11.68 -12.35
C LYS A 175 1.99 -11.78 -13.49
N ILE A 176 3.28 -11.68 -13.20
CA ILE A 176 4.33 -11.81 -14.23
C ILE A 176 4.29 -13.20 -14.85
N LEU A 177 4.23 -14.25 -14.02
CA LEU A 177 4.22 -15.62 -14.52
C LEU A 177 3.02 -15.91 -15.41
N LEU A 178 1.82 -15.46 -15.00
CA LEU A 178 0.60 -15.64 -15.80
C LEU A 178 0.61 -14.83 -17.09
N MET A 179 1.16 -13.62 -17.08
CA MET A 179 1.30 -12.82 -18.30
C MET A 179 2.24 -13.48 -19.31
N LEU A 180 3.29 -14.16 -18.85
CA LEU A 180 4.25 -14.86 -19.71
C LEU A 180 3.69 -16.15 -20.33
N GLN A 181 2.57 -16.68 -19.83
CA GLN A 181 1.91 -17.83 -20.46
C GLN A 181 1.32 -17.47 -21.84
N ASP A 182 0.99 -16.20 -22.08
CA ASP A 182 0.61 -15.74 -23.41
C ASP A 182 1.85 -15.68 -24.31
N TYR A 183 1.80 -16.37 -25.45
CA TYR A 183 2.87 -16.43 -26.43
C TYR A 183 3.35 -15.05 -26.87
N LYS A 184 2.45 -14.06 -26.93
CA LYS A 184 2.79 -12.66 -27.28
C LYS A 184 3.82 -12.05 -26.32
N ASN A 185 3.83 -12.51 -25.07
CA ASN A 185 4.66 -11.98 -24.00
C ASN A 185 5.94 -12.77 -23.76
N ARG A 186 6.24 -13.81 -24.55
CA ARG A 186 7.41 -14.69 -24.35
C ARG A 186 8.74 -13.92 -24.27
N ASN A 187 8.85 -12.81 -25.00
CA ASN A 187 10.07 -12.00 -25.05
C ASN A 187 10.35 -11.26 -23.74
N PHE A 188 9.39 -11.21 -22.80
CA PHE A 188 9.59 -10.61 -21.48
C PHE A 188 10.18 -11.59 -20.46
N TYR A 189 10.57 -12.80 -20.86
CA TYR A 189 11.22 -13.74 -19.96
C TYR A 189 12.50 -13.19 -19.32
N PRO A 190 13.43 -12.51 -20.05
CA PRO A 190 14.60 -11.90 -19.44
C PRO A 190 14.25 -10.82 -18.40
N LEU A 191 13.13 -10.11 -18.60
CA LEU A 191 12.65 -9.15 -17.60
C LEU A 191 12.22 -9.85 -16.32
N LYS A 192 11.56 -11.02 -16.39
CA LYS A 192 11.24 -11.81 -15.20
C LYS A 192 12.51 -12.22 -14.48
N GLU A 193 13.49 -12.78 -15.19
CA GLU A 193 14.76 -13.20 -14.60
C GLU A 193 15.48 -12.04 -13.91
N TYR A 194 15.53 -10.88 -14.57
CA TYR A 194 16.07 -9.66 -13.97
C TYR A 194 15.34 -9.27 -12.68
N LEU A 195 14.00 -9.24 -12.71
CA LEU A 195 13.19 -8.85 -11.54
C LEU A 195 13.34 -9.83 -10.37
N ASP A 196 13.51 -11.12 -10.65
CA ASP A 196 13.80 -12.15 -9.65
C ASP A 196 15.24 -12.00 -9.11
N ALA A 197 16.21 -11.71 -9.98
CA ALA A 197 17.61 -11.53 -9.64
C ALA A 197 17.89 -10.25 -8.84
N ILE A 198 17.09 -9.18 -8.95
CA ILE A 198 17.27 -7.96 -8.13
C ILE A 198 17.33 -8.29 -6.64
N ALA A 199 16.57 -9.28 -6.17
CA ALA A 199 16.58 -9.68 -4.78
C ALA A 199 17.92 -10.25 -4.31
N THR A 200 18.70 -10.86 -5.21
CA THR A 200 19.90 -11.66 -4.88
C THR A 200 21.20 -11.09 -5.43
N GLU A 201 21.15 -10.51 -6.63
CA GLU A 201 22.30 -10.04 -7.40
C GLU A 201 22.46 -8.52 -7.33
N THR A 202 21.66 -7.85 -6.50
CA THR A 202 21.85 -6.42 -6.28
C THR A 202 23.28 -6.18 -5.84
N PRO A 203 24.05 -5.35 -6.59
CA PRO A 203 25.45 -5.18 -6.31
C PRO A 203 25.60 -4.36 -5.03
N HIS A 204 25.57 -5.04 -3.89
CA HIS A 204 26.11 -4.55 -2.62
C HIS A 204 27.61 -4.17 -2.75
N GLN A 205 28.24 -4.43 -3.90
CA GLN A 205 29.57 -3.91 -4.23
C GLN A 205 29.58 -2.40 -4.52
N LEU A 206 28.46 -1.77 -4.89
CA LEU A 206 28.33 -0.31 -4.84
C LEU A 206 28.20 0.20 -3.38
N ASP A 207 27.69 -0.63 -2.46
CA ASP A 207 27.52 -0.27 -1.03
C ASP A 207 28.81 -0.31 -0.20
N ARG A 208 29.78 -1.17 -0.52
CA ARG A 208 30.99 -1.32 0.32
C ARG A 208 31.93 -0.12 0.28
N ARG A 209 31.79 0.82 -0.64
CA ARG A 209 32.65 2.02 -0.69
C ARG A 209 32.15 3.19 0.16
N HIS A 210 30.92 3.14 0.69
CA HIS A 210 30.35 4.24 1.49
C HIS A 210 29.80 3.84 2.87
N GLY A 211 30.01 2.59 3.30
CA GLY A 211 29.56 2.05 4.59
C GLY A 211 30.35 2.51 5.83
N GLY A 212 30.44 3.83 6.05
CA GLY A 212 31.03 4.44 7.25
C GLY A 212 29.99 5.01 8.23
N TYR A 213 28.72 4.62 8.15
CA TYR A 213 27.68 5.14 9.06
C TYR A 213 26.88 3.97 9.67
N GLY A 214 27.12 3.71 10.96
CA GLY A 214 26.19 2.91 11.77
C GLY A 214 26.76 1.89 12.75
N GLN A 215 28.04 1.92 13.15
CA GLN A 215 28.57 1.03 14.20
C GLN A 215 28.80 1.68 15.58
N ASN A 216 28.33 2.89 15.84
CA ASN A 216 28.47 3.52 17.15
C ASN A 216 27.11 3.77 17.80
N GLU A 217 26.51 2.73 18.41
CA GLU A 217 25.53 2.93 19.49
C GLU A 217 25.29 1.68 20.39
N LEU A 218 26.27 0.78 20.48
CA LEU A 218 26.26 -0.34 21.44
C LEU A 218 27.61 -0.44 22.16
N ARG A 219 27.93 0.57 22.97
CA ARG A 219 28.86 0.45 24.10
C ARG A 219 28.65 1.61 25.06
N GLN A 220 27.75 1.41 26.01
CA GLN A 220 27.82 1.94 27.38
C GLN A 220 26.64 1.39 28.18
N SER A 221 26.87 0.24 28.83
CA SER A 221 26.22 -0.19 30.08
C SER A 221 26.70 -1.60 30.44
N ALA A 222 27.94 -1.68 30.91
CA ALA A 222 28.38 -2.72 31.82
C ALA A 222 29.53 -2.12 32.66
N SER A 223 29.19 -1.91 33.93
CA SER A 223 29.99 -1.72 35.14
C SER A 223 31.49 -1.46 35.02
#